data_AF-A0A6P0Y2T5-F1
#
_entry.id   AF-A0A6P0Y2T5-F1
#
_cell.length_a   1.000
_cell.length_b   1.000
_cell.length_c   1.000
_cell.angle_alpha   90.00
_cell.angle_beta   90.00
_cell.angle_gamma   90.00
#
_symmetry.space_group_name_H-M   'P 1'
#
loop_
_entity.id
_entity.type
_entity.pdbx_description
1 polymer ?
#
loop_
_entity_poly.entity_id
_entity_poly.type
_entity_poly.pdbx_seq_one_letter_code
_entity_poly.pdbx_strand_id
1 'polypeptide(L)'
;GFFYGIPLLLGGLALKAAELEPVTFTQPTTEEIVTLREKQATPIQNQLRKDVTRYRYGQKRHLEESLNLLGLSPTDEEAPILKGLREIDINDNYALVLEFSSPSIPLDTWLQKQDKLSSFFGPNIKAEVNQPAEGKIDLVLITTSEV
;
A
#
# COMPACT_ATOMS: atom_id res chain seq x y z
N GLY A 1 6.14 44.66 -36.51
CA GLY A 1 5.91 43.34 -35.90
C GLY A 1 7.13 42.93 -35.11
N PHE A 2 6.96 42.28 -33.97
CA PHE A 2 7.89 41.35 -33.33
C PHE A 2 7.14 40.69 -32.16
N PHE A 3 6.97 39.36 -32.20
CA PHE A 3 6.33 38.59 -31.13
C PHE A 3 7.34 38.36 -29.99
N TYR A 4 6.99 38.75 -28.77
CA TYR A 4 7.64 38.27 -27.54
C TYR A 4 6.84 37.08 -27.02
N GLY A 5 7.21 35.87 -27.43
CA GLY A 5 6.72 34.62 -26.85
C GLY A 5 7.82 33.99 -26.01
N ILE A 6 7.77 34.15 -24.69
CA ILE A 6 8.53 33.29 -23.79
C ILE A 6 7.91 31.90 -23.92
N PRO A 7 8.65 30.84 -24.28
CA PRO A 7 8.07 29.52 -24.38
C PRO A 7 7.69 29.01 -22.98
N LEU A 8 6.38 28.82 -22.79
CA LEU A 8 5.70 28.23 -21.62
C LEU A 8 5.99 26.72 -21.46
N LEU A 9 7.24 26.29 -21.65
CA LEU A 9 7.63 24.87 -21.61
C LEU A 9 8.30 24.43 -20.31
N LEU A 10 8.65 25.36 -19.40
CA LEU A 10 9.32 25.03 -18.15
C LEU A 10 8.40 24.49 -17.04
N GLY A 11 7.09 24.74 -17.13
CA GLY A 11 6.12 24.22 -16.14
C GLY A 11 5.81 22.73 -16.27
N GLY A 12 5.91 22.17 -17.49
CA GLY A 12 5.50 20.78 -17.76
C GLY A 12 6.53 19.72 -17.36
N LEU A 13 7.83 20.05 -17.39
CA LEU A 13 8.90 19.09 -17.09
C LEU A 13 9.15 18.93 -15.58
N ALA A 14 8.93 19.98 -14.78
CA ALA A 14 9.15 19.93 -13.33
C ALA A 14 8.17 18.97 -12.61
N LEU A 15 6.94 18.81 -13.12
CA LEU A 15 5.94 17.92 -12.52
C LEU A 15 6.30 16.43 -12.62
N LYS A 16 6.99 16.02 -13.69
CA LYS A 16 7.37 14.62 -13.94
C LYS A 16 8.36 14.07 -12.90
N ALA A 17 9.19 14.92 -12.31
CA ALA A 17 10.20 14.52 -11.33
C ALA A 17 9.63 14.25 -9.92
N ALA A 18 8.34 14.48 -9.70
CA ALA A 18 7.68 14.33 -8.40
C ALA A 18 6.48 13.36 -8.43
N GLU A 19 6.35 12.56 -9.49
CA GLU A 19 5.26 11.61 -9.70
C GLU A 19 5.60 10.24 -9.08
N LEU A 20 4.71 9.75 -8.21
CA LEU A 20 4.73 8.40 -7.70
C LEU A 20 3.67 7.57 -8.43
N GLU A 21 4.13 6.51 -9.10
CA GLU A 21 3.28 5.64 -9.90
C GLU A 21 2.33 4.80 -9.04
N PRO A 22 1.11 4.51 -9.54
CA PRO A 22 0.21 3.53 -8.94
C PRO A 22 0.88 2.16 -8.80
N VAL A 23 0.65 1.48 -7.67
CA VAL A 23 0.91 0.04 -7.62
C VAL A 23 -0.19 -0.71 -8.37
N THR A 24 0.20 -1.83 -8.99
CA THR A 24 -0.69 -2.66 -9.77
C THR A 24 -1.23 -3.83 -8.95
N PHE A 25 -2.39 -4.34 -9.37
CA PHE A 25 -2.87 -5.63 -8.89
C PHE A 25 -1.99 -6.72 -9.49
N THR A 26 -1.38 -7.55 -8.63
CA THR A 26 -0.49 -8.64 -9.07
C THR A 26 -1.27 -9.86 -9.54
N GLN A 27 -2.55 -9.94 -9.18
CA GLN A 27 -3.48 -10.98 -9.57
C GLN A 27 -4.83 -10.33 -9.95
N PRO A 28 -5.56 -10.88 -10.93
CA PRO A 28 -6.91 -10.42 -11.23
C PRO A 28 -7.84 -10.64 -10.02
N THR A 29 -8.63 -9.62 -9.67
CA THR A 29 -9.71 -9.77 -8.68
C THR A 29 -10.92 -10.43 -9.34
N THR A 30 -11.34 -11.58 -8.83
CA THR A 30 -12.53 -12.29 -9.35
C THR A 30 -13.84 -11.62 -8.91
N GLU A 31 -14.96 -11.95 -9.56
CA GLU A 31 -16.28 -11.39 -9.23
C GLU A 31 -16.72 -11.74 -7.80
N GLU A 32 -16.36 -12.92 -7.30
CA GLU A 32 -16.62 -13.37 -5.94
C GLU A 32 -15.88 -12.47 -4.93
N ILE A 33 -14.61 -12.16 -5.19
CA ILE A 33 -13.79 -11.30 -4.32
C ILE A 33 -14.28 -9.85 -4.39
N VAL A 34 -14.71 -9.37 -5.55
CA VAL A 34 -15.36 -8.05 -5.68
C VAL A 34 -16.63 -8.00 -4.83
N THR A 35 -17.44 -9.06 -4.84
CA THR A 35 -18.65 -9.15 -4.02
C THR A 35 -18.32 -9.13 -2.52
N LEU A 36 -17.28 -9.85 -2.08
CA LEU A 36 -16.80 -9.81 -0.70
C LEU A 36 -16.37 -8.40 -0.31
N ARG A 37 -15.60 -7.72 -1.17
CA ARG A 37 -15.16 -6.35 -0.93
C ARG A 37 -16.34 -5.38 -0.75
N GLU A 38 -17.33 -5.44 -1.63
CA GLU A 38 -18.49 -4.56 -1.58
C GLU A 38 -19.31 -4.76 -0.30
N LYS A 39 -19.35 -5.98 0.23
CA LYS A 39 -20.08 -6.32 1.45
C LYS A 39 -19.30 -6.06 2.73
N GLN A 40 -17.98 -6.28 2.73
CA GLN A 40 -17.20 -6.45 3.96
C GLN A 40 -16.02 -5.48 4.08
N ALA A 41 -15.50 -4.90 3.00
CA ALA A 41 -14.29 -4.10 3.09
C ALA A 41 -14.50 -2.87 3.97
N THR A 42 -13.63 -2.73 4.96
CA THR A 42 -13.63 -1.58 5.86
C THR A 42 -13.31 -0.28 5.11
N PRO A 43 -13.67 0.89 5.66
CA PRO A 43 -13.37 2.19 5.03
C PRO A 43 -11.87 2.36 4.75
N ILE A 44 -11.01 1.92 5.68
CA ILE A 44 -9.55 2.04 5.56
C ILE A 44 -8.95 1.09 4.53
N GLN A 45 -9.41 -0.16 4.39
CA GLN A 45 -8.99 -1.03 3.28
C GLN A 45 -9.37 -0.42 1.92
N ASN A 46 -10.57 0.14 1.80
CA ASN A 46 -11.02 0.82 0.59
C ASN A 46 -10.21 2.08 0.29
N GLN A 47 -9.91 2.88 1.31
CA GLN A 47 -9.06 4.06 1.19
C GLN A 47 -7.66 3.66 0.75
N LEU A 48 -7.06 2.69 1.44
CA LEU A 48 -5.72 2.19 1.17
C LEU A 48 -5.59 1.73 -0.29
N ARG A 49 -6.50 0.86 -0.74
CA ARG A 49 -6.54 0.38 -2.13
C ARG A 49 -6.57 1.55 -3.12
N LYS A 50 -7.49 2.51 -2.95
CA LYS A 50 -7.61 3.68 -3.83
C LYS A 50 -6.38 4.58 -3.78
N ASP A 51 -5.76 4.71 -2.61
CA ASP A 51 -4.65 5.62 -2.38
C ASP A 51 -3.35 5.14 -3.01
N VAL A 52 -3.13 3.82 -3.02
CA VAL A 52 -1.92 3.21 -3.60
C VAL A 52 -2.08 2.92 -5.09
N THR A 53 -3.31 2.76 -5.60
CA THR A 53 -3.58 2.52 -7.04
C THR A 53 -3.85 3.81 -7.83
N ARG A 54 -3.39 4.97 -7.36
CA ARG A 54 -3.51 6.25 -8.09
C ARG A 54 -2.18 7.00 -8.10
N TYR A 55 -2.00 7.86 -9.10
CA TYR A 55 -0.84 8.74 -9.17
C TYR A 55 -0.84 9.71 -7.97
N ARG A 56 0.33 9.88 -7.37
CA ARG A 56 0.57 10.84 -6.30
C ARG A 56 1.69 11.79 -6.70
N TYR A 57 1.61 13.02 -6.22
CA TYR A 57 2.60 14.06 -6.51
C TYR A 57 3.23 14.55 -5.20
N GLY A 58 4.55 14.71 -5.20
CA GLY A 58 5.31 15.17 -4.04
C GLY A 58 5.49 14.11 -2.94
N GLN A 59 5.14 12.85 -3.21
CA GLN A 59 5.41 11.71 -2.33
C GLN A 59 6.51 10.86 -2.94
N LYS A 60 7.46 10.42 -2.12
CA LYS A 60 8.54 9.53 -2.60
C LYS A 60 8.06 8.08 -2.68
N ARG A 61 7.09 7.71 -1.85
CA ARG A 61 6.70 6.32 -1.62
C ARG A 61 5.29 6.19 -1.07
N HIS A 62 4.61 5.10 -1.44
CA HIS A 62 3.35 4.69 -0.85
C HIS A 62 3.52 4.33 0.63
N LEU A 63 2.67 4.86 1.51
CA LEU A 63 2.64 4.54 2.94
C LEU A 63 3.88 4.98 3.73
N GLU A 64 4.65 5.94 3.24
CA GLU A 64 5.85 6.48 3.91
C GLU A 64 5.58 6.87 5.38
N GLU A 65 4.58 7.74 5.61
CA GLU A 65 4.22 8.16 6.97
C GLU A 65 3.72 7.00 7.83
N SER A 66 2.91 6.09 7.27
CA SER A 66 2.41 4.92 7.99
C SER A 66 3.55 3.99 8.42
N LEU A 67 4.49 3.68 7.53
CA LEU A 67 5.66 2.84 7.83
C LEU A 67 6.57 3.50 8.87
N ASN A 68 6.73 4.82 8.83
CA ASN A 68 7.45 5.58 9.86
C ASN A 68 6.77 5.46 11.23
N LEU A 69 5.45 5.67 11.32
CA LEU A 69 4.67 5.56 12.57
C LEU A 69 4.67 4.13 13.15
N LEU A 70 4.72 3.13 12.28
CA LEU A 70 4.84 1.72 12.66
C LEU A 70 6.26 1.35 13.10
N GLY A 71 7.25 2.20 12.81
CA GLY A 71 8.67 1.91 13.05
C GLY A 71 9.19 0.81 12.15
N LEU A 72 8.67 0.73 10.92
CA LEU A 72 9.09 -0.17 9.84
C LEU A 72 9.95 0.56 8.80
N SER A 73 10.32 1.81 9.07
CA SER A 73 11.13 2.66 8.21
C SER A 73 12.14 3.42 9.08
N PRO A 74 13.21 2.74 9.54
CA PRO A 74 14.24 3.34 10.39
C PRO A 74 15.02 4.43 9.63
N THR A 75 15.21 4.25 8.32
CA THR A 75 15.82 5.19 7.40
C THR A 75 15.10 5.15 6.05
N ASP A 76 15.18 6.24 5.26
CA ASP A 76 14.57 6.31 3.92
C ASP A 76 15.08 5.19 2.98
N GLU A 77 16.35 4.80 3.11
CA GLU A 77 17.04 3.82 2.28
C GLU A 77 16.64 2.38 2.61
N GLU A 78 16.38 2.10 3.89
CA GLU A 78 16.04 0.76 4.40
C GLU A 78 14.54 0.48 4.41
N ALA A 79 13.73 1.50 4.17
CA ALA A 79 12.29 1.38 4.24
C ALA A 79 11.75 0.32 3.24
N PRO A 80 10.67 -0.40 3.57
CA PRO A 80 9.96 -1.31 2.66
C PRO A 80 9.24 -0.58 1.53
N ILE A 81 9.33 -1.09 0.30
CA ILE A 81 8.67 -0.49 -0.88
C ILE A 81 7.48 -1.35 -1.27
N LEU A 82 6.28 -0.76 -1.33
CA LEU A 82 5.09 -1.43 -1.86
C LEU A 82 5.26 -1.67 -3.36
N LYS A 83 5.22 -2.93 -3.80
CA LYS A 83 5.41 -3.34 -5.20
C LYS A 83 4.11 -3.76 -5.88
N GLY A 84 3.12 -4.15 -5.10
CA GLY A 84 1.85 -4.60 -5.62
C GLY A 84 0.81 -4.77 -4.53
N LEU A 85 -0.40 -5.10 -4.96
CA LEU A 85 -1.48 -5.51 -4.09
C LEU A 85 -2.28 -6.64 -4.74
N ARG A 86 -3.03 -7.37 -3.94
CA ARG A 86 -4.04 -8.32 -4.41
C ARG A 86 -5.18 -8.41 -3.42
N GLU A 87 -6.35 -8.73 -3.91
CA GLU A 87 -7.55 -8.97 -3.11
C GLU A 87 -7.78 -10.48 -3.10
N ILE A 88 -8.01 -11.07 -1.92
CA ILE A 88 -8.23 -12.52 -1.77
C ILE A 88 -9.37 -12.80 -0.81
N ASP A 89 -9.90 -14.00 -0.89
CA ASP A 89 -10.81 -14.59 0.09
C ASP A 89 -10.01 -15.41 1.11
N ILE A 90 -10.19 -15.11 2.39
CA ILE A 90 -9.72 -15.95 3.50
C ILE A 90 -10.92 -16.36 4.35
N ASN A 91 -11.37 -17.61 4.16
CA ASN A 91 -12.48 -18.21 4.90
C ASN A 91 -13.75 -17.32 4.88
N ASP A 92 -14.19 -16.92 3.69
CA ASP A 92 -15.32 -16.02 3.43
C ASP A 92 -15.13 -14.58 3.94
N ASN A 93 -13.90 -14.20 4.28
CA ASN A 93 -13.55 -12.83 4.66
C ASN A 93 -12.73 -12.16 3.57
N TYR A 94 -13.11 -10.94 3.21
CA TYR A 94 -12.33 -10.07 2.35
C TYR A 94 -10.98 -9.77 2.98
N ALA A 95 -9.90 -10.00 2.22
CA ALA A 95 -8.56 -9.60 2.62
C ALA A 95 -7.87 -8.79 1.52
N LEU A 96 -7.25 -7.69 1.92
CA LEU A 96 -6.37 -6.88 1.09
C LEU A 96 -4.92 -7.22 1.43
N VAL A 97 -4.17 -7.74 0.46
CA VAL A 97 -2.76 -8.05 0.63
C VAL A 97 -1.92 -6.92 0.03
N LEU A 98 -1.00 -6.40 0.83
CA LEU A 98 0.03 -5.45 0.42
C LEU A 98 1.36 -6.18 0.26
N GLU A 99 1.95 -6.10 -0.93
CA GLU A 99 3.17 -6.83 -1.27
C GLU A 99 4.37 -5.90 -1.21
N PHE A 100 5.21 -6.07 -0.21
CA PHE A 100 6.39 -5.25 0.02
C PHE A 100 7.68 -5.95 -0.43
N SER A 101 8.56 -5.17 -1.05
CA SER A 101 9.99 -5.45 -1.10
C SER A 101 10.64 -4.85 0.16
N SER A 102 11.16 -5.70 1.03
CA SER A 102 11.68 -5.37 2.36
C SER A 102 13.02 -6.10 2.64
N PRO A 103 14.09 -5.86 1.87
CA PRO A 103 15.37 -6.56 2.07
C PRO A 103 16.08 -6.16 3.37
N SER A 104 15.88 -4.93 3.85
CA SER A 104 16.61 -4.39 5.00
C SER A 104 15.89 -4.59 6.34
N ILE A 105 14.58 -4.87 6.32
CA ILE A 105 13.80 -5.09 7.54
C ILE A 105 13.51 -6.59 7.68
N PRO A 106 14.09 -7.27 8.69
CA PRO A 106 13.88 -8.70 8.91
C PRO A 106 12.41 -9.05 9.16
N LEU A 107 12.00 -10.26 8.80
CA LEU A 107 10.65 -10.79 9.04
C LEU A 107 10.25 -10.68 10.53
N ASP A 108 11.17 -10.99 11.44
CA ASP A 108 10.91 -10.94 12.89
C ASP A 108 10.47 -9.54 13.36
N THR A 109 11.03 -8.48 12.78
CA THR A 109 10.64 -7.10 13.09
C THR A 109 9.20 -6.81 12.66
N TRP A 110 8.77 -7.37 11.54
CA TRP A 110 7.37 -7.27 11.09
C TRP A 110 6.43 -8.07 11.98
N LEU A 111 6.79 -9.31 12.30
CA LEU A 111 5.99 -10.20 13.16
C LEU A 111 5.80 -9.60 14.56
N GLN A 112 6.84 -9.03 15.16
CA GLN A 112 6.75 -8.33 16.45
C GLN A 112 5.79 -7.13 16.44
N LYS A 113 5.46 -6.59 15.26
CA LYS A 113 4.57 -5.45 15.09
C LYS A 113 3.17 -5.85 14.64
N GLN A 114 2.85 -7.13 14.49
CA GLN A 114 1.58 -7.61 13.93
C GLN A 114 0.34 -7.08 14.69
N ASP A 115 0.37 -7.06 16.02
CA ASP A 115 -0.73 -6.53 16.84
C ASP A 115 -0.86 -5.00 16.66
N LYS A 116 0.28 -4.30 16.57
CA LYS A 116 0.31 -2.86 16.28
C LYS A 116 -0.19 -2.57 14.87
N LEU A 117 0.11 -3.42 13.89
CA LEU A 117 -0.39 -3.29 12.52
C LEU A 117 -1.92 -3.44 12.50
N SER A 118 -2.46 -4.45 13.17
CA SER A 118 -3.92 -4.66 13.29
C SER A 118 -4.60 -3.42 13.87
N SER A 119 -4.13 -2.92 15.01
CA SER A 119 -4.70 -1.72 15.64
C SER A 119 -4.49 -0.44 14.83
N PHE A 120 -3.36 -0.30 14.12
CA PHE A 120 -3.06 0.88 13.30
C PHE A 120 -4.02 1.04 12.11
N PHE A 121 -4.37 -0.07 11.45
CA PHE A 121 -5.34 -0.02 10.34
C PHE A 121 -6.78 0.10 10.83
N GLY A 122 -7.03 0.14 12.13
CA GLY A 122 -8.34 0.45 12.70
C GLY A 122 -9.14 -0.79 13.11
N PRO A 123 -10.37 -0.60 13.62
CA PRO A 123 -11.20 -1.69 14.08
C PRO A 123 -11.58 -2.62 12.91
N ASN A 124 -11.97 -3.84 13.25
CA ASN A 124 -12.49 -4.82 12.29
C ASN A 124 -11.45 -5.25 11.24
N ILE A 125 -10.17 -5.15 11.60
CA ILE A 125 -9.05 -5.64 10.81
C ILE A 125 -8.15 -6.50 11.69
N LYS A 126 -7.80 -7.67 11.17
CA LYS A 126 -6.68 -8.47 11.62
C LYS A 126 -5.57 -8.38 10.59
N ALA A 127 -4.39 -7.94 11.02
CA ALA A 127 -3.19 -7.97 10.21
C ALA A 127 -2.46 -9.30 10.40
N GLU A 128 -2.04 -9.93 9.31
CA GLU A 128 -1.13 -11.08 9.31
C GLU A 128 0.07 -10.77 8.42
N VAL A 129 1.27 -11.15 8.89
CA VAL A 129 2.52 -10.96 8.15
C VAL A 129 3.01 -12.30 7.65
N ASN A 130 3.22 -12.41 6.34
CA ASN A 130 3.78 -13.59 5.69
C ASN A 130 5.04 -13.22 4.90
N GLN A 131 5.92 -14.21 4.67
CA GLN A 131 7.13 -14.05 3.84
C GLN A 131 7.08 -15.00 2.64
N PRO A 132 6.65 -14.53 1.45
CA PRO A 132 6.60 -15.39 0.27
C PRO A 132 8.00 -15.72 -0.30
N ALA A 133 9.00 -14.88 -0.03
CA ALA A 133 10.41 -15.10 -0.37
C ALA A 133 11.31 -14.22 0.49
N GLU A 134 12.61 -14.51 0.54
CA GLU A 134 13.58 -13.65 1.22
C GLU A 134 13.50 -12.20 0.72
N GLY A 135 13.50 -11.25 1.66
CA GLY A 135 13.36 -9.83 1.36
C GLY A 135 12.00 -9.41 0.79
N LYS A 136 10.98 -10.28 0.81
CA LYS A 136 9.59 -9.94 0.46
C LYS A 136 8.66 -10.16 1.63
N ILE A 137 7.68 -9.27 1.81
CA ILE A 137 6.70 -9.36 2.89
C ILE A 137 5.31 -9.17 2.30
N ASP A 138 4.39 -10.06 2.64
CA ASP A 138 2.96 -9.87 2.43
C ASP A 138 2.35 -9.42 3.76
N LEU A 139 1.82 -8.19 3.78
CA LEU A 139 0.95 -7.72 4.86
C LEU A 139 -0.50 -7.95 4.45
N VAL A 140 -1.15 -8.91 5.09
CA VAL A 140 -2.53 -9.31 4.82
C VAL A 140 -3.44 -8.59 5.81
N LEU A 141 -4.32 -7.73 5.30
CA LEU A 141 -5.33 -7.03 6.10
C LEU A 141 -6.67 -7.72 5.91
N ILE A 142 -7.02 -8.60 6.86
CA ILE A 142 -8.22 -9.44 6.84
C ILE A 142 -9.34 -8.68 7.55
N THR A 143 -10.49 -8.51 6.89
CA THR A 143 -11.68 -8.01 7.57
C THR A 143 -12.10 -9.01 8.64
N THR A 144 -12.38 -8.53 9.84
CA THR A 144 -13.03 -9.32 10.88
C THR A 144 -14.42 -8.76 11.13
N SER A 145 -15.42 -9.63 11.24
CA SER A 145 -16.73 -9.20 11.76
C SER A 145 -16.60 -8.89 13.25
N GLU A 146 -17.29 -7.85 13.74
CA GLU A 146 -17.48 -7.72 15.19
C GLU A 146 -18.23 -8.97 15.70
N VAL A 147 -17.79 -9.50 16.85
CA VAL A 147 -18.53 -10.53 17.60
C VAL A 147 -19.70 -9.87 18.32
#